data_AF-A0A936VMZ6-F1
#
_entry.id   AF-A0A936VMZ6-F1
#
_cell.length_a   1.000
_cell.length_b   1.000
_cell.length_c   1.000
_cell.angle_alpha   90.00
_cell.angle_beta   90.00
_cell.angle_gamma   90.00
#
_symmetry.space_group_name_H-M   'P 1'
#
loop_
_entity.id
_entity.type
_entity.pdbx_description
1 polymer ?
#
loop_
_entity_poly.entity_id
_entity_poly.type
_entity_poly.pdbx_seq_one_letter_code
_entity_poly.pdbx_strand_id
1 'polypeptide(L)'
;MEAKFLGVPLLVWGGLCLLVAAIFVVVWPKDRLADASALRLFVVRWFHALVWVFLAASCFLRIQPALNGLANQVALAALITYLIFMASLFVRY
;
A
#
# COMPACT_ATOMS: atom_id res chain seq x y z
N MET A 1 25.28 9.25 3.28
CA MET A 1 24.60 9.60 2.02
C MET A 1 23.11 9.42 2.24
N GLU A 2 22.28 10.43 1.98
CA GLU A 2 20.83 10.23 2.07
C GLU A 2 20.39 9.13 1.10
N ALA A 3 19.56 8.20 1.58
CA ALA A 3 19.01 7.16 0.74
C ALA A 3 18.03 7.79 -0.26
N LYS A 4 18.35 7.67 -1.55
CA LYS A 4 17.58 8.25 -2.65
C LYS A 4 17.07 7.16 -3.58
N PHE A 5 15.87 7.37 -4.13
CA PHE A 5 15.30 6.56 -5.19
C PHE A 5 14.90 7.48 -6.35
N LEU A 6 15.39 7.16 -7.56
CA LEU A 6 15.21 8.01 -8.75
C LEU A 6 15.63 9.48 -8.55
N GLY A 7 16.71 9.71 -7.79
CA GLY A 7 17.22 11.05 -7.49
C GLY A 7 16.46 11.81 -6.39
N VAL A 8 15.33 11.27 -5.90
CA VAL A 8 14.48 11.88 -4.86
C VAL A 8 14.69 11.16 -3.51
N PRO A 9 14.76 11.88 -2.37
CA PRO A 9 14.92 11.24 -1.05
C PRO A 9 13.82 10.23 -0.73
N LEU A 10 14.18 9.11 -0.09
CA LEU A 10 13.21 8.08 0.33
C LEU A 10 12.15 8.63 1.30
N LEU A 11 12.48 9.65 2.08
CA LEU A 11 11.53 10.35 2.95
C LEU A 11 10.36 10.95 2.15
N VAL A 12 10.68 11.57 1.00
CA VAL A 12 9.66 12.18 0.11
C VAL A 12 8.80 11.09 -0.50
N TRP A 13 9.39 9.99 -0.95
CA TRP A 13 8.64 8.84 -1.46
C TRP A 13 7.71 8.22 -0.42
N GLY A 14 8.19 8.06 0.81
CA GLY A 14 7.35 7.57 1.91
C GLY A 14 6.18 8.52 2.21
N GLY A 15 6.42 9.83 2.21
CA GLY A 15 5.38 10.85 2.36
C GLY A 15 4.34 10.80 1.23
N LEU A 16 4.77 10.66 -0.03
CA LEU A 16 3.87 10.51 -1.17
C LEU A 16 3.02 9.23 -1.06
N CYS A 17 3.60 8.12 -0.62
CA CYS A 17 2.86 6.89 -0.39
C CYS A 17 1.76 7.09 0.68
N LEU A 18 2.06 7.77 1.79
CA LEU A 18 1.06 8.08 2.82
C LEU A 18 -0.04 9.01 2.29
N LEU A 19 0.30 9.98 1.45
CA LEU A 19 -0.68 10.87 0.81
C LEU A 19 -1.66 10.06 -0.04
N VAL A 20 -1.15 9.14 -0.87
CA VAL A 20 -2.01 8.27 -1.69
C VAL A 20 -2.87 7.36 -0.80
N ALA A 21 -2.30 6.78 0.26
CA ALA A 21 -3.07 5.99 1.22
C ALA A 21 -4.23 6.79 1.81
N ALA A 22 -3.99 8.03 2.26
CA ALA A 22 -5.01 8.90 2.81
C ALA A 22 -6.13 9.21 1.79
N ILE A 23 -5.77 9.50 0.54
CA ILE A 23 -6.74 9.72 -0.54
C ILE A 23 -7.65 8.51 -0.71
N PHE A 24 -7.12 7.30 -0.78
CA PHE A 24 -7.93 6.09 -0.94
C PHE A 24 -8.74 5.72 0.30
N VAL A 25 -8.30 6.15 1.50
CA VAL A 25 -9.11 6.03 2.71
C VAL A 25 -10.29 6.99 2.69
N VAL A 26 -10.14 8.22 2.21
CA VAL A 26 -11.23 9.22 2.22
C VAL A 26 -12.15 9.09 1.00
N VAL A 27 -11.57 8.96 -0.19
CA VAL A 27 -12.28 8.94 -1.47
C VAL A 27 -12.61 7.49 -1.81
N TRP A 28 -13.87 7.10 -1.60
CA TRP A 28 -14.36 5.76 -1.91
C TRP A 28 -15.71 5.78 -2.64
N PRO A 29 -15.85 5.10 -3.80
CA PRO A 29 -17.11 5.00 -4.53
C PRO A 29 -18.02 3.94 -3.89
N LYS A 30 -18.92 4.38 -3.00
CA LYS A 30 -19.89 3.51 -2.30
C LYS A 30 -20.81 2.74 -3.24
N ASP A 31 -21.14 3.32 -4.38
CA ASP A 31 -22.26 2.83 -5.22
C ASP A 31 -21.90 1.63 -6.10
N ARG A 32 -20.60 1.34 -6.31
CA ARG A 32 -20.15 0.31 -7.27
C ARG A 32 -20.07 -1.11 -6.70
N LEU A 33 -20.35 -1.30 -5.41
CA LEU A 33 -20.14 -2.56 -4.69
C LEU A 33 -21.35 -3.00 -3.86
N ALA A 34 -22.55 -2.51 -4.20
CA ALA A 34 -23.79 -2.83 -3.48
C ALA A 34 -24.08 -4.35 -3.40
N ASP A 35 -23.69 -5.11 -4.42
CA ASP A 35 -23.88 -6.57 -4.48
C ASP A 35 -22.65 -7.39 -4.02
N ALA A 36 -21.63 -6.75 -3.44
CA ALA A 36 -20.42 -7.44 -3.01
C ALA A 36 -20.60 -8.08 -1.61
N SER A 37 -20.02 -9.27 -1.41
CA SER A 37 -19.90 -9.86 -0.07
C SER A 37 -19.15 -8.92 0.89
N ALA A 38 -19.47 -8.98 2.19
CA ALA A 38 -18.85 -8.14 3.21
C ALA A 38 -17.31 -8.27 3.23
N LEU A 39 -16.80 -9.48 2.99
CA LEU A 39 -15.37 -9.76 2.90
C LEU A 39 -14.74 -9.05 1.69
N ARG A 40 -15.37 -9.15 0.51
CA ARG A 40 -14.88 -8.48 -0.70
C ARG A 40 -14.93 -6.96 -0.55
N LEU A 41 -15.98 -6.42 0.05
CA LEU A 41 -16.09 -4.99 0.35
C LEU A 41 -14.93 -4.54 1.24
N PHE A 42 -14.63 -5.29 2.31
CA PHE A 42 -13.52 -4.97 3.21
C PHE A 42 -12.16 -4.98 2.49
N VAL A 43 -11.88 -6.02 1.70
CA VAL A 43 -10.62 -6.13 0.96
C VAL A 43 -10.47 -4.98 -0.03
N VAL A 44 -11.47 -4.75 -0.88
CA VAL A 44 -11.41 -3.70 -1.91
C VAL A 44 -11.33 -2.30 -1.26
N ARG A 45 -11.95 -2.11 -0.09
CA ARG A 45 -11.93 -0.85 0.64
C ARG A 45 -10.57 -0.50 1.23
N TRP A 46 -9.88 -1.49 1.80
CA TRP A 46 -8.72 -1.25 2.67
C TRP A 46 -7.40 -1.70 2.09
N PHE A 47 -7.37 -2.80 1.31
CA PHE A 47 -6.10 -3.40 0.91
C PHE A 47 -5.30 -2.47 0.00
N HIS A 48 -5.93 -1.71 -0.89
CA HIS A 48 -5.20 -0.78 -1.74
C HIS A 48 -4.49 0.31 -0.93
N ALA A 49 -5.19 0.93 0.03
CA ALA A 49 -4.56 1.89 0.95
C ALA A 49 -3.46 1.23 1.79
N LEU A 50 -3.65 -0.02 2.21
CA LEU A 50 -2.68 -0.78 3.00
C LEU A 50 -1.38 -1.06 2.21
N VAL A 51 -1.45 -1.30 0.89
CA VAL A 51 -0.25 -1.39 0.03
C VAL A 51 0.59 -0.13 0.16
N TRP A 52 -0.04 1.05 0.04
CA TRP A 52 0.66 2.33 0.14
C TRP A 52 1.26 2.57 1.52
N VAL A 53 0.59 2.12 2.59
CA VAL A 53 1.14 2.15 3.96
C VAL A 53 2.39 1.26 4.07
N PHE A 54 2.35 0.03 3.54
CA PHE A 54 3.53 -0.85 3.56
C PHE A 54 4.68 -0.31 2.70
N LEU A 55 4.40 0.29 1.54
CA LEU A 55 5.43 0.95 0.75
C LEU A 55 6.07 2.13 1.49
N ALA A 56 5.25 2.97 2.14
CA ALA A 56 5.76 4.06 2.98
C ALA A 56 6.67 3.54 4.11
N ALA A 57 6.23 2.48 4.81
CA ALA A 57 7.01 1.84 5.85
C ALA A 57 8.34 1.27 5.31
N SER A 58 8.34 0.64 4.13
CA SER A 58 9.58 0.17 3.48
C SER A 58 10.52 1.34 3.17
N CYS A 59 10.02 2.46 2.66
CA CYS A 59 10.82 3.67 2.41
C CYS A 59 11.46 4.21 3.70
N PHE A 60 10.71 4.29 4.80
CA PHE A 60 11.23 4.79 6.08
C PHE A 60 12.23 3.83 6.72
N LEU A 61 11.98 2.52 6.66
CA LEU A 61 12.91 1.52 7.18
C LEU A 61 14.27 1.57 6.47
N ARG A 62 14.29 1.87 5.16
CA ARG A 62 15.52 1.99 4.36
C ARG A 62 16.38 3.21 4.69
N ILE A 63 15.89 4.15 5.51
CA ILE A 63 16.71 5.25 6.03
C ILE A 63 17.81 4.69 6.94
N GLN A 64 17.52 3.60 7.66
CA GLN A 64 18.46 2.89 8.53
C GLN A 64 18.98 1.64 7.77
N PRO A 65 20.24 1.61 7.28
CA PRO A 65 20.74 0.51 6.46
C PRO A 65 20.64 -0.87 7.13
N ALA A 66 20.75 -0.93 8.47
CA ALA A 66 20.60 -2.15 9.26
C ALA A 66 19.20 -2.80 9.13
N LEU A 67 18.17 -2.04 8.75
CA LEU A 67 16.79 -2.51 8.61
C LEU A 67 16.42 -2.87 7.17
N ASN A 68 17.38 -2.87 6.23
CA ASN A 68 17.10 -3.18 4.82
C ASN A 68 16.45 -4.56 4.62
N GLY A 69 16.80 -5.56 5.45
CA GLY A 69 16.15 -6.86 5.43
C GLY A 69 14.65 -6.78 5.76
N LEU A 70 14.31 -6.08 6.84
CA LEU A 70 12.92 -5.83 7.23
C LEU A 70 12.19 -5.00 6.18
N ALA A 71 12.85 -3.99 5.60
CA ALA A 71 12.26 -3.19 4.54
C ALA A 71 11.89 -4.02 3.30
N ASN A 72 12.67 -5.04 2.96
CA ASN A 72 12.34 -5.99 1.89
C ASN A 72 11.14 -6.86 2.26
N GLN A 73 11.06 -7.35 3.50
CA GLN A 73 9.92 -8.14 3.98
C GLN A 73 8.62 -7.32 3.96
N VAL A 74 8.68 -6.06 4.37
CA VAL A 74 7.52 -5.14 4.31
C VAL A 74 7.14 -4.84 2.85
N ALA A 75 8.11 -4.68 1.95
CA ALA A 75 7.83 -4.50 0.52
C ALA A 75 7.16 -5.76 -0.09
N LEU A 76 7.59 -6.96 0.33
CA LEU A 76 6.94 -8.21 -0.08
C LEU A 76 5.50 -8.30 0.47
N ALA A 77 5.26 -7.88 1.71
CA ALA A 77 3.91 -7.80 2.25
C ALA A 77 3.03 -6.85 1.43
N ALA A 78 3.56 -5.70 1.01
CA ALA A 78 2.88 -4.78 0.09
C ALA A 78 2.47 -5.47 -1.22
N LEU A 79 3.36 -6.27 -1.80
CA LEU A 79 3.07 -7.03 -3.02
C LEU A 79 1.94 -8.05 -2.79
N ILE A 80 2.01 -8.84 -1.72
CA ILE A 80 0.97 -9.84 -1.40
C ILE A 80 -0.39 -9.15 -1.21
N THR A 81 -0.44 -8.05 -0.44
CA THR A 81 -1.64 -7.26 -0.24
C THR A 81 -2.20 -6.71 -1.56
N TYR A 82 -1.32 -6.25 -2.46
CA TYR A 82 -1.73 -5.76 -3.78
C TYR A 82 -2.33 -6.87 -4.64
N LEU A 83 -1.72 -8.07 -4.64
CA LEU A 83 -2.23 -9.22 -5.40
C LEU A 83 -3.59 -9.67 -4.89
N ILE A 84 -3.81 -9.68 -3.57
CA ILE A 84 -5.11 -10.00 -2.98
C ILE A 84 -6.16 -8.95 -3.40
N PHE A 85 -5.82 -7.65 -3.31
CA PHE A 85 -6.69 -6.58 -3.77
C PHE A 85 -7.07 -6.75 -5.25
N MET A 86 -6.07 -6.98 -6.11
CA MET A 86 -6.28 -7.20 -7.55
C MET A 86 -7.17 -8.41 -7.81
N ALA A 87 -6.93 -9.54 -7.15
CA ALA A 87 -7.76 -10.73 -7.29
C ALA A 87 -9.22 -10.45 -6.90
N SER A 88 -9.45 -9.76 -5.78
CA SER A 88 -10.81 -9.40 -5.32
C SER A 88 -11.57 -8.44 -6.25
N LEU A 89 -10.87 -7.73 -7.14
CA LEU A 89 -11.53 -6.94 -8.19
C LEU A 89 -12.17 -7.83 -9.27
N PHE A 90 -11.56 -8.98 -9.57
CA PHE A 90 -12.01 -9.88 -10.65
C PHE A 90 -12.84 -11.07 -10.14
N VAL A 91 -12.49 -11.62 -8.98
CA VAL A 91 -13.19 -12.78 -8.42
C VAL A 91 -14.46 -12.32 -7.72
N ARG A 92 -15.59 -12.91 -8.12
CA ARG A 92 -16.90 -12.71 -7.50
C ARG A 92 -17.14 -13.84 -6.49
N TYR A 93 -17.08 -13.53 -5.20
CA TYR A 93 -17.38 -14.42 -4.08
C TYR A 93 -18.17 -13.67 -3.00
#